data_AF-A0A8S8YXQ7-F1
#
_entry.id   AF-A0A8S8YXQ7-F1
#
_cell.length_a   1.000
_cell.length_b   1.000
_cell.length_c   1.000
_cell.angle_alpha   90.00
_cell.angle_beta   90.00
_cell.angle_gamma   90.00
#
_symmetry.space_group_name_H-M   'P 1'
#
loop_
_entity.id
_entity.type
_entity.pdbx_description
1 polymer ?
#
loop_
_entity_poly.entity_id
_entity_poly.type
_entity_poly.pdbx_seq_one_letter_code
_entity_poly.pdbx_strand_id
1 'polypeptide(L)'
;MMQYNTLKKNEVWLDKRTRVVASCNGKQFQPALNEIYVNRKNLTKTAEFEIKFQNDTVKAKNGWCYHFNPSGSTGHSLSIGGPVCFESLDVLFITPVAPVHRLHP
;
A
#
# COMPACT_ATOMS: atom_id res chain seq x y z
N MET A 1 4.74 -34.12 7.69
CA MET A 1 6.02 -34.74 7.30
C MET A 1 6.37 -34.56 5.81
N MET A 2 5.44 -34.67 4.86
CA MET A 2 5.75 -34.51 3.42
C MET A 2 6.34 -33.14 3.05
N GLN A 3 5.73 -32.02 3.46
CA GLN A 3 6.23 -30.67 3.12
C GLN A 3 7.63 -30.35 3.69
N TYR A 4 7.97 -30.93 4.83
CA TYR A 4 9.30 -30.76 5.43
C TYR A 4 10.39 -31.48 4.62
N ASN A 5 10.06 -32.65 4.07
CA ASN A 5 10.98 -33.41 3.23
C ASN A 5 11.21 -32.74 1.88
N THR A 6 10.20 -32.12 1.27
CA THR A 6 10.37 -31.32 0.04
C THR A 6 11.22 -30.07 0.28
N LEU A 7 11.04 -29.38 1.42
CA LEU A 7 11.92 -28.27 1.83
C LEU A 7 13.39 -28.72 1.95
N LYS A 8 13.65 -29.86 2.61
CA LYS A 8 15.01 -30.42 2.75
C LYS A 8 15.66 -30.80 1.42
N LYS A 9 14.86 -31.25 0.46
CA LYS A 9 15.31 -31.62 -0.89
C LYS A 9 15.44 -30.41 -1.82
N ASN A 10 15.15 -29.20 -1.32
CA ASN A 10 15.13 -27.96 -2.09
C ASN A 10 14.15 -28.00 -3.28
N GLU A 11 13.10 -28.83 -3.17
CA GLU A 11 11.99 -28.93 -4.13
C GLU A 11 10.96 -27.84 -3.80
N VAL A 12 11.35 -26.59 -4.05
CA VAL A 12 10.57 -25.40 -3.66
C VAL A 12 10.34 -24.48 -4.84
N TRP A 13 9.20 -23.78 -4.80
CA TRP A 13 8.94 -22.67 -5.71
C TRP A 13 9.26 -21.35 -5.00
N LEU A 14 10.12 -20.54 -5.63
CA LEU A 14 10.51 -19.23 -5.10
C LEU A 14 9.63 -18.15 -5.71
N ASP A 15 8.87 -17.49 -4.85
CA ASP A 15 8.05 -16.32 -5.20
C ASP A 15 8.76 -15.04 -4.80
N LYS A 16 8.89 -14.08 -5.73
CA LYS A 16 9.53 -12.80 -5.45
C LYS A 16 8.46 -11.75 -5.21
N ARG A 17 8.53 -11.08 -4.06
CA ARG A 17 7.59 -10.01 -3.68
C ARG A 17 8.29 -8.66 -3.64
N THR A 18 7.72 -7.68 -4.33
CA THR A 18 8.15 -6.29 -4.27
C THR A 18 7.85 -5.72 -2.89
N ARG A 19 8.82 -5.03 -2.30
CA ARG A 19 8.65 -4.27 -1.05
C ARG A 19 8.81 -2.80 -1.33
N VAL A 20 8.08 -1.97 -0.60
CA VAL A 20 8.14 -0.52 -0.74
C VAL A 20 8.78 0.14 0.46
N VAL A 21 9.41 1.29 0.21
CA VAL A 21 10.14 2.01 1.25
C VAL A 21 9.67 3.46 1.26
N ALA A 22 9.29 3.95 2.44
CA ALA A 22 9.00 5.36 2.66
C ALA A 22 10.25 6.11 3.12
N SER A 23 10.29 7.40 2.80
CA SER A 23 11.19 8.36 3.44
C SER A 23 10.44 9.63 3.81
N CYS A 24 10.83 10.27 4.91
CA CYS A 24 10.27 11.54 5.37
C CYS A 24 11.36 12.35 6.05
N ASN A 25 11.51 13.62 5.69
CA ASN A 25 12.52 14.54 6.25
C ASN A 25 13.95 13.96 6.26
N GLY A 26 14.35 13.30 5.18
CA GLY A 26 15.67 12.67 5.06
C GLY A 26 15.84 11.35 5.82
N LYS A 27 14.83 10.90 6.57
CA LYS A 27 14.83 9.61 7.26
C LYS A 27 14.11 8.55 6.43
N GLN A 28 14.80 7.44 6.16
CA GLN A 28 14.22 6.26 5.52
C GLN A 28 13.59 5.33 6.56
N PHE A 29 12.45 4.73 6.21
CA PHE A 29 11.77 3.73 7.03
C PHE A 29 12.11 2.31 6.56
N GLN A 30 11.73 1.32 7.37
CA GLN A 30 11.94 -0.09 7.00
C GLN A 30 11.08 -0.47 5.77
N PRO A 31 11.54 -1.39 4.91
CA PRO A 31 10.75 -1.88 3.79
C PRO A 31 9.45 -2.54 4.26
N ALA A 32 8.32 -2.06 3.74
CA ALA A 32 7.01 -2.63 3.96
C ALA A 32 6.69 -3.68 2.90
N LEU A 33 6.15 -4.82 3.34
CA LEU A 33 5.71 -5.89 2.45
C LEU A 33 4.32 -5.66 1.88
N ASN A 34 3.43 -4.94 2.57
CA ASN A 34 2.05 -4.77 2.12
C ASN A 34 1.73 -3.29 1.85
N GLU A 35 1.84 -2.43 2.87
CA GLU A 35 1.47 -1.02 2.74
C GLU A 35 2.30 -0.07 3.60
N ILE A 36 2.28 1.22 3.22
CA ILE A 36 2.68 2.31 4.12
C ILE A 36 1.44 3.17 4.41
N TYR A 37 1.00 3.12 5.65
CA TYR A 37 -0.18 3.82 6.11
C TYR A 37 0.18 5.25 6.57
N VAL A 38 -0.41 6.28 5.95
CA VAL A 38 -0.11 7.69 6.28
C VAL A 38 -1.36 8.36 6.84
N ASN A 39 -1.38 8.51 8.16
CA ASN A 39 -2.50 9.14 8.84
C ASN A 39 -2.14 10.49 9.44
N ARG A 40 -3.17 11.31 9.62
CA ARG A 40 -3.09 12.55 10.38
C ARG A 40 -2.92 12.23 11.87
N LYS A 41 -2.08 13.01 12.54
CA LYS A 41 -1.94 12.93 14.01
C LYS A 41 -3.20 13.36 14.73
N ASN A 42 -3.90 14.39 14.22
CA ASN A 42 -5.15 14.87 14.79
C ASN A 42 -6.33 14.35 13.97
N LEU A 43 -7.11 13.45 14.55
CA LEU A 43 -8.22 12.77 13.86
C LEU A 43 -9.47 13.65 13.66
N THR A 44 -9.56 14.83 14.29
CA THR A 44 -10.73 15.71 14.19
C THR A 44 -10.66 16.72 13.04
N LYS A 45 -9.48 16.94 12.45
CA LYS A 45 -9.27 17.89 11.36
C LYS A 45 -9.08 17.20 10.02
N THR A 46 -9.70 17.73 8.98
CA THR A 46 -9.42 17.30 7.60
C THR A 46 -8.00 17.70 7.20
N ALA A 47 -7.26 16.78 6.58
CA ALA A 47 -5.98 17.06 5.96
C ALA A 47 -6.14 16.97 4.45
N GLU A 48 -5.51 17.88 3.71
CA GLU A 48 -5.41 17.81 2.26
C GLU A 48 -4.02 17.26 1.91
N PHE A 49 -4.00 16.29 1.02
CA PHE A 49 -2.79 15.67 0.53
C PHE A 49 -2.65 15.93 -0.96
N GLU A 50 -1.44 16.33 -1.36
CA GLU A 50 -1.03 16.43 -2.75
C GLU A 50 -0.12 15.24 -3.05
N ILE A 51 -0.57 14.38 -3.96
CA ILE A 51 0.16 13.19 -4.39
C ILE A 51 0.72 13.50 -5.76
N LYS A 52 2.05 13.40 -5.88
CA LYS A 52 2.76 13.59 -7.14
C LYS A 52 3.27 12.25 -7.63
N PHE A 53 2.92 11.88 -8.85
CA PHE A 53 3.41 10.68 -9.50
C PHE A 53 3.92 11.05 -10.89
N GLN A 54 5.23 10.95 -11.09
CA GLN A 54 5.90 11.42 -12.31
C GLN A 54 5.51 12.88 -12.61
N ASN A 55 4.72 13.10 -13.67
CA ASN A 55 4.26 14.41 -14.11
C ASN A 55 2.81 14.72 -13.68
N ASP A 56 2.13 13.77 -13.05
CA ASP A 56 0.74 13.91 -12.62
C ASP A 56 0.65 14.32 -11.14
N THR A 57 -0.38 15.10 -10.83
CA THR A 57 -0.70 15.51 -9.46
C THR A 57 -2.16 15.23 -9.15
N VAL A 58 -2.40 14.46 -8.10
CA VAL A 58 -3.73 14.15 -7.56
C VAL A 58 -3.87 14.79 -6.19
N LYS A 59 -4.98 15.49 -5.95
CA LYS A 59 -5.33 16.02 -4.63
C LYS A 59 -6.47 15.24 -4.03
N ALA A 60 -6.40 14.91 -2.75
CA ALA A 60 -7.63 14.61 -2.02
C ALA A 60 -7.58 15.00 -0.54
N LYS A 61 -8.78 15.08 0.02
CA LYS A 61 -9.07 15.49 1.39
C LYS A 61 -9.45 14.28 2.24
N ASN A 62 -8.96 14.28 3.48
CA ASN A 62 -8.96 13.20 4.47
C ASN A 62 -7.87 12.12 4.25
N GLY A 63 -7.70 11.25 5.25
CA GLY A 63 -6.53 10.38 5.42
C GLY A 63 -6.31 9.39 4.27
N TRP A 64 -5.07 8.91 4.13
CA TRP A 64 -4.70 7.97 3.09
C TRP A 64 -4.02 6.75 3.67
N CYS A 65 -4.44 5.57 3.23
CA CYS A 65 -3.53 4.45 3.25
C CYS A 65 -2.88 4.37 1.87
N TYR A 66 -1.58 4.55 1.81
CA TYR A 66 -0.89 4.26 0.57
C TYR A 66 -0.56 2.77 0.58
N HIS A 67 -1.34 2.01 -0.17
CA HIS A 67 -0.98 0.64 -0.52
C HIS A 67 -0.05 0.72 -1.74
N PHE A 68 0.74 -0.32 -1.97
CA PHE A 68 1.86 -0.16 -2.88
C PHE A 68 2.26 -1.42 -3.63
N ASN A 69 1.71 -2.59 -3.33
CA ASN A 69 2.05 -3.77 -4.12
C ASN A 69 0.87 -4.75 -4.15
N PRO A 70 0.87 -5.68 -5.13
CA PRO A 70 -0.15 -6.69 -5.22
C PRO A 70 -0.31 -7.53 -3.96
N SER A 71 0.77 -7.78 -3.21
CA SER A 71 0.75 -8.55 -1.97
C SER A 71 -0.11 -7.91 -0.89
N GLY A 72 -0.11 -6.57 -0.83
CA GLY A 72 -0.96 -5.79 0.08
C GLY A 72 -2.41 -5.66 -0.38
N SER A 73 -2.77 -6.08 -1.60
CA SER A 73 -4.13 -5.91 -2.15
C SER A 73 -5.21 -6.64 -1.35
N THR A 74 -4.87 -7.80 -0.78
CA THR A 74 -5.76 -8.61 0.07
C THR A 74 -5.65 -8.29 1.55
N GLY A 75 -4.78 -7.34 1.92
CA GLY A 75 -4.60 -6.87 3.28
C GLY A 75 -5.62 -5.79 3.64
N HIS A 76 -5.15 -4.74 4.32
CA HIS A 76 -6.01 -3.63 4.73
C HIS A 76 -6.72 -2.94 3.56
N SER A 77 -6.12 -2.94 2.37
CA SER A 77 -6.70 -2.37 1.14
C SER A 77 -8.07 -2.97 0.81
N LEU A 78 -8.20 -4.28 0.96
CA LEU A 78 -9.44 -4.99 0.66
C LEU A 78 -10.59 -4.52 1.56
N SER A 79 -10.31 -4.31 2.85
CA SER A 79 -11.28 -3.85 3.84
C SER A 79 -11.84 -2.45 3.56
N ILE A 80 -11.13 -1.63 2.78
CA ILE A 80 -11.54 -0.27 2.43
C ILE A 80 -11.99 -0.15 0.96
N GLY A 81 -12.25 -1.28 0.29
CA GLY A 81 -12.77 -1.32 -1.08
C GLY A 81 -11.70 -1.19 -2.17
N GLY A 82 -10.44 -1.42 -1.84
CA GLY A 82 -9.37 -1.53 -2.85
C GLY A 82 -9.49 -2.79 -3.71
N PRO A 83 -8.85 -2.81 -4.90
CA PRO A 83 -8.91 -3.94 -5.81
C PRO A 83 -8.11 -5.13 -5.26
N VAL A 84 -8.47 -6.34 -5.71
CA VAL A 84 -7.63 -7.54 -5.56
C VAL A 84 -6.69 -7.62 -6.76
N CYS A 85 -5.40 -7.82 -6.51
CA CYS A 85 -4.37 -7.85 -7.55
C CYS A 85 -3.67 -9.20 -7.58
N PHE A 86 -3.32 -9.67 -8.79
CA PHE A 86 -2.45 -10.83 -8.94
C PHE A 86 -1.01 -10.47 -8.55
N GLU A 87 -0.36 -11.36 -7.81
CA GLU A 87 0.99 -11.17 -7.26
C GLU A 87 2.08 -10.95 -8.31
N SER A 88 1.83 -11.42 -9.54
CA SER A 88 2.73 -11.26 -10.68
C SER A 88 2.69 -9.87 -11.33
N LEU A 89 1.77 -8.98 -10.91
CA LEU A 89 1.66 -7.65 -11.48
C LEU A 89 2.76 -6.73 -10.95
N ASP A 90 3.41 -5.98 -11.84
CA ASP A 90 4.35 -4.93 -11.45
C ASP A 90 3.62 -3.59 -11.36
N VAL A 91 2.82 -3.42 -10.30
CA VAL A 91 1.94 -2.25 -10.12
C VAL A 91 1.97 -1.72 -8.70
N LEU A 92 1.75 -0.41 -8.62
CA LEU A 92 1.58 0.36 -7.40
C LEU A 92 0.18 0.98 -7.43
N PHE A 93 -0.61 0.88 -6.36
CA PHE A 93 -1.96 1.48 -6.33
C PHE A 93 -2.28 2.10 -4.98
N ILE A 94 -2.86 3.29 -4.98
CA ILE A 94 -3.16 4.06 -3.77
C ILE A 94 -4.65 3.92 -3.46
N THR A 95 -4.99 3.53 -2.22
CA THR A 95 -6.37 3.35 -1.79
C THR A 95 -6.72 4.36 -0.70
N PRO A 96 -7.48 5.44 -0.99
CA PRO A 96 -7.84 6.43 0.01
C PRO A 96 -8.66 5.83 1.15
N VAL A 97 -8.45 6.31 2.38
CA VAL A 97 -9.22 5.88 3.55
C VAL A 97 -10.25 6.94 3.87
N ALA A 98 -11.53 6.61 3.72
CA ALA A 98 -12.65 7.55 3.92
C ALA A 98 -12.46 8.90 3.20
N PRO A 99 -12.20 8.90 1.88
CA PRO A 99 -12.03 10.14 1.12
C PRO A 99 -13.31 10.97 1.13
N VAL A 100 -13.16 12.28 1.24
CA VAL A 100 -14.29 13.21 1.06
C VAL A 100 -14.31 13.63 -0.41
N HIS A 101 -15.25 13.04 -1.16
CA HIS A 101 -15.43 13.32 -2.59
C HIS A 101 -16.52 14.37 -2.88
N ARG A 102 -17.33 14.75 -1.88
CA ARG A 102 -18.40 15.74 -2.02
C ARG A 102 -18.26 16.81 -0.94
N LEU A 103 -17.70 17.95 -1.33
CA LEU A 103 -18.07 19.21 -0.70
C LEU A 103 -19.06 19.86 -1.68
N HIS A 104 -20.32 19.98 -1.27
CA HIS A 104 -21.18 20.96 -1.94
C HIS A 104 -20.52 22.35 -1.77
N PRO A 105 -20.54 23.20 -2.80
CA PRO A 105 -19.98 24.54 -2.73
C PRO A 105 -20.54 25.35 -1.55
#